data_AF-A0A8T4JJT4-F1
#
_entry.id   AF-A0A8T4JJT4-F1
#
_cell.length_a   1.000
_cell.length_b   1.000
_cell.length_c   1.000
_cell.angle_alpha   90.00
_cell.angle_beta   90.00
_cell.angle_gamma   90.00
#
_symmetry.space_group_name_H-M   'P 1'
#
loop_
_entity.id
_entity.type
_entity.pdbx_description
1 polymer ?
#
loop_
_entity_poly.entity_id
_entity_poly.type
_entity_poly.pdbx_seq_one_letter_code
_entity_poly.pdbx_strand_id
1 'polypeptide(L)'
;MTDIFSNTILCGKCDVKMIPVQVARNGFILRAVRCSECNSKIIHPKDEREYFNFMALRKKQFDVKLRFVGNSYAVSIPKEIVNFMREQEKIMDDMVKLCFEEFGKISLNFRPHGNGNSINKNQNSQNVQNRNILKVSENIKEEGNRIKE
;
A
#
# COMPACT_ATOMS: atom_id res chain seq x y z
N MET A 1 -23.48 -12.00 -6.67
CA MET A 1 -24.05 -10.78 -6.05
C MET A 1 -23.93 -9.67 -7.08
N THR A 2 -25.02 -8.99 -7.43
CA THR A 2 -25.04 -7.93 -8.44
C THR A 2 -24.28 -6.70 -7.94
N ASP A 3 -23.46 -6.09 -8.79
CA ASP A 3 -22.71 -4.88 -8.47
C ASP A 3 -23.67 -3.67 -8.51
N ILE A 4 -23.55 -2.74 -7.56
CA ILE A 4 -24.38 -1.53 -7.56
C ILE A 4 -24.13 -0.65 -8.80
N PHE A 5 -22.93 -0.74 -9.38
CA PHE A 5 -22.53 0.03 -10.57
C PHE A 5 -22.90 -0.66 -11.89
N SER A 6 -23.52 -1.86 -11.87
CA SER A 6 -24.08 -2.46 -13.08
C SER A 6 -25.36 -1.77 -13.53
N ASN A 7 -26.03 -1.07 -12.61
CA ASN A 7 -27.26 -0.34 -12.89
C ASN A 7 -26.96 1.09 -13.35
N THR A 8 -27.91 1.67 -14.08
CA THR A 8 -27.83 3.09 -14.42
C THR A 8 -28.04 3.93 -13.16
N ILE A 9 -27.01 4.67 -12.75
CA ILE A 9 -27.05 5.57 -11.59
C ILE A 9 -27.29 6.98 -12.08
N LEU A 10 -28.32 7.64 -11.51
CA LEU A 10 -28.64 9.03 -11.76
C LEU A 10 -28.09 9.91 -10.64
N CYS A 11 -27.69 11.13 -11.01
CA CYS A 11 -27.24 12.17 -10.09
C CYS A 11 -28.40 12.70 -9.24
N GLY A 12 -28.36 12.56 -7.92
CA GLY A 12 -29.45 13.05 -7.04
C GLY A 12 -29.67 14.58 -7.05
N LYS A 13 -28.78 15.37 -7.66
CA LYS A 13 -28.92 16.84 -7.78
C LYS A 13 -29.43 17.31 -9.15
N CYS A 14 -29.17 16.52 -10.19
CA CYS A 14 -29.24 16.97 -11.57
C CYS A 14 -29.92 15.95 -12.49
N ASP A 15 -30.23 14.77 -11.96
CA ASP A 15 -30.90 13.64 -12.62
C ASP A 15 -30.23 13.13 -13.90
N VAL A 16 -29.02 13.61 -14.18
CA VAL A 16 -28.19 13.14 -15.29
C VAL A 16 -27.53 11.81 -14.94
N LYS A 17 -27.41 10.92 -15.93
CA LYS A 17 -26.70 9.66 -15.83
C LYS A 17 -25.23 9.87 -15.46
N MET A 18 -24.78 9.22 -14.40
CA MET A 18 -23.39 9.27 -13.97
C MET A 18 -22.50 8.36 -14.82
N ILE A 19 -21.24 8.76 -14.98
CA ILE A 19 -20.24 8.08 -15.81
C ILE A 19 -19.27 7.33 -14.90
N PRO A 20 -18.97 6.05 -15.16
CA PRO A 20 -17.98 5.31 -14.40
C PRO A 20 -16.58 5.91 -14.60
N VAL A 21 -15.85 6.06 -13.50
CA VAL A 21 -14.49 6.62 -13.46
C VAL A 21 -13.66 5.87 -12.44
N GLN A 22 -12.37 5.70 -12.74
CA GLN A 22 -11.40 5.18 -11.77
C GLN A 22 -10.71 6.35 -11.06
N VAL A 23 -10.64 6.28 -9.74
CA VAL A 23 -9.98 7.31 -8.92
C VAL A 23 -8.80 6.67 -8.20
N ALA A 24 -7.60 7.13 -8.49
CA ALA A 24 -6.41 6.72 -7.74
C ALA A 24 -6.29 7.52 -6.44
N ARG A 25 -6.17 6.83 -5.30
CA ARG A 25 -5.85 7.43 -3.99
C ARG A 25 -4.77 6.62 -3.28
N ASN A 26 -3.64 7.23 -2.95
CA ASN A 26 -2.53 6.58 -2.23
C ASN A 26 -2.06 5.27 -2.88
N GLY A 27 -2.06 5.20 -4.21
CA GLY A 27 -1.70 3.99 -4.96
C GLY A 27 -2.78 2.91 -5.01
N PHE A 28 -3.96 3.16 -4.43
CA PHE A 28 -5.14 2.30 -4.51
C PHE A 28 -6.08 2.81 -5.61
N ILE A 29 -6.53 1.91 -6.50
CA ILE A 29 -7.46 2.25 -7.58
C ILE A 29 -8.87 1.97 -7.09
N LEU A 30 -9.69 3.02 -6.98
CA LEU A 30 -11.08 2.92 -6.52
C LEU A 30 -12.03 3.05 -7.70
N ARG A 31 -13.06 2.21 -7.73
CA ARG A 31 -14.17 2.37 -8.67
C ARG A 31 -15.10 3.47 -8.15
N ALA A 32 -15.45 4.39 -9.02
CA ALA A 32 -16.38 5.46 -8.72
C ALA A 32 -17.27 5.77 -9.92
N VAL A 33 -18.33 6.53 -9.68
CA VAL A 33 -19.12 7.18 -10.72
C VAL A 33 -19.07 8.69 -10.51
N ARG A 34 -19.00 9.46 -11.59
CA ARG A 34 -18.94 10.92 -11.59
C ARG A 34 -20.05 11.50 -12.46
N CYS A 35 -20.67 12.57 -11.97
CA CYS A 35 -21.61 13.36 -12.76
C CYS A 35 -20.87 14.34 -13.68
N SER A 36 -21.32 14.50 -14.93
CA SER A 36 -20.80 15.46 -15.91
C SER A 36 -21.08 16.92 -15.51
N GLU A 37 -22.29 17.20 -14.99
CA GLU A 37 -22.75 18.56 -14.72
C GLU A 37 -22.25 19.10 -13.38
N CYS A 38 -22.53 18.40 -12.27
CA CYS A 38 -22.26 18.90 -10.93
C CYS A 38 -20.95 18.37 -10.31
N ASN A 39 -20.21 17.53 -11.05
CA ASN A 39 -18.96 16.91 -10.60
C ASN A 39 -19.05 16.11 -9.28
N SER A 40 -20.26 15.77 -8.83
CA SER A 40 -20.44 14.85 -7.71
C SER A 40 -19.83 13.49 -8.04
N LYS A 41 -19.22 12.86 -7.04
CA LYS A 41 -18.56 11.55 -7.16
C LYS A 41 -19.06 10.61 -6.09
N ILE A 42 -19.34 9.38 -6.46
CA ILE A 42 -19.76 8.32 -5.56
C ILE A 42 -18.76 7.18 -5.71
N ILE A 43 -18.12 6.78 -4.61
CA ILE A 43 -17.16 5.67 -4.59
C ILE A 43 -17.92 4.39 -4.28
N HIS A 44 -17.48 3.26 -4.85
CA HIS A 44 -18.06 1.97 -4.52
C HIS A 44 -17.86 1.66 -3.02
N PRO A 45 -18.92 1.33 -2.25
CA PRO A 45 -18.83 1.18 -0.80
C PRO A 45 -17.98 -0.02 -0.36
N LYS A 46 -17.83 -1.06 -1.21
CA LYS A 46 -16.89 -2.16 -0.93
C LYS A 46 -15.43 -1.66 -0.99
N ASP A 47 -15.07 -1.00 -2.09
CA ASP A 47 -13.72 -0.47 -2.34
C ASP A 47 -13.35 0.60 -1.30
N GLU A 48 -14.32 1.42 -0.88
CA GLU A 48 -14.13 2.41 0.18
C GLU A 48 -13.78 1.74 1.53
N ARG A 49 -14.51 0.68 1.93
CA ARG A 49 -14.20 -0.08 3.16
C ARG A 49 -12.82 -0.73 3.09
N GLU A 50 -12.48 -1.34 1.96
CA GLU A 50 -11.16 -1.96 1.76
C GLU A 50 -10.03 -0.93 1.85
N TYR A 51 -10.24 0.26 1.27
CA TYR A 51 -9.29 1.36 1.37
C TYR A 51 -9.11 1.85 2.81
N PHE A 52 -10.19 1.93 3.60
CA PHE A 52 -10.07 2.26 5.01
C PHE A 52 -9.28 1.22 5.79
N ASN A 53 -9.53 -0.07 5.54
CA ASN A 53 -8.76 -1.17 6.15
C ASN A 53 -7.27 -1.10 5.78
N PHE A 54 -6.95 -0.83 4.51
CA PHE A 54 -5.59 -0.61 4.05
C PHE A 54 -4.91 0.56 4.77
N MET A 55 -5.62 1.69 4.91
CA MET A 55 -5.09 2.86 5.62
C MET A 55 -4.86 2.59 7.10
N ALA A 56 -5.73 1.82 7.75
CA ALA A 56 -5.57 1.42 9.15
C ALA A 56 -4.34 0.54 9.33
N LEU A 57 -4.19 -0.49 8.49
CA LEU A 57 -3.02 -1.38 8.48
C LEU A 57 -1.71 -0.63 8.21
N ARG A 58 -1.70 0.29 7.25
CA ARG A 58 -0.51 1.06 6.88
C ARG A 58 -0.01 1.97 8.01
N LYS A 59 -0.91 2.48 8.86
CA LYS A 59 -0.55 3.34 10.00
C LYS A 59 -0.15 2.56 11.24
N LYS A 60 -0.45 1.27 11.29
CA LYS A 60 -0.20 0.42 12.45
C LYS A 60 1.25 -0.05 12.45
N GLN A 61 1.93 0.14 13.58
CA GLN A 61 3.24 -0.43 13.83
C GLN A 61 3.07 -1.81 14.48
N PHE A 62 3.86 -2.78 14.05
CA PHE A 62 3.84 -4.14 14.57
C PHE A 62 5.20 -4.49 15.14
N ASP A 63 5.24 -4.82 16.42
CA ASP A 63 6.44 -5.38 17.05
C ASP A 63 6.48 -6.88 16.80
N VAL A 64 7.48 -7.33 16.04
CA VAL A 64 7.63 -8.72 15.63
C VAL A 64 8.93 -9.30 16.16
N LYS A 65 8.90 -10.59 16.48
CA LYS A 65 10.09 -11.30 16.96
C LYS A 65 10.90 -11.80 15.77
N LEU A 66 12.19 -11.50 15.79
CA LEU A 66 13.18 -12.20 14.97
C LEU A 66 13.52 -13.54 15.63
N ARG A 67 13.58 -14.59 14.83
CA ARG A 67 13.97 -15.93 15.26
C ARG A 67 15.16 -16.40 14.43
N PHE A 68 16.16 -16.98 15.08
CA PHE A 68 17.25 -17.67 14.39
C PHE A 68 16.78 -19.05 13.91
N VAL A 69 16.99 -19.37 12.63
CA VAL A 69 16.57 -20.62 11.99
C VAL A 69 17.70 -21.09 11.06
N GLY A 70 18.34 -22.20 11.39
CA GLY A 70 19.49 -22.70 10.63
C GLY A 70 20.64 -21.68 10.65
N ASN A 71 21.01 -21.15 9.49
CA ASN A 71 22.03 -20.10 9.34
C ASN A 71 21.44 -18.73 9.00
N SER A 72 20.14 -18.51 9.23
CA SER A 72 19.44 -17.28 8.87
C SER A 72 18.50 -16.80 9.96
N TYR A 73 17.96 -15.58 9.78
CA TYR A 73 16.89 -15.06 10.62
C TYR A 73 15.56 -15.13 9.88
N ALA A 74 14.51 -15.47 10.62
CA ALA A 74 13.13 -15.40 10.18
C ALA A 74 12.39 -14.30 10.94
N VAL A 75 11.52 -13.58 10.25
CA VAL A 75 10.61 -12.60 10.83
C VAL A 75 9.19 -13.13 10.78
N SER A 76 8.45 -13.03 11.89
CA SER A 76 7.04 -13.41 11.91
C SER A 76 6.20 -12.31 11.30
N ILE A 77 5.46 -12.58 10.22
CA ILE A 77 4.51 -11.62 9.64
C ILE A 77 3.16 -11.74 10.38
N PRO A 78 2.63 -10.64 10.95
CA PRO A 78 1.32 -10.65 11.60
C PRO A 78 0.21 -11.18 10.67
N LYS A 79 -0.66 -12.04 11.21
CA LYS A 79 -1.78 -12.65 10.46
C LYS A 79 -2.69 -11.61 9.82
N GLU A 80 -2.86 -10.44 10.43
CA GLU A 80 -3.68 -9.35 9.91
C GLU A 80 -3.20 -8.87 8.54
N ILE A 81 -1.88 -8.72 8.36
CA ILE A 81 -1.26 -8.35 7.09
C ILE A 81 -1.49 -9.47 6.07
N VAL A 82 -1.24 -10.72 6.48
CA VAL A 82 -1.40 -11.89 5.60
C VAL A 82 -2.85 -12.05 5.13
N ASN A 83 -3.82 -11.88 6.03
CA ASN A 83 -5.25 -11.98 5.72
C ASN A 83 -5.66 -10.88 4.74
N PHE A 84 -5.25 -9.64 4.99
CA PHE A 84 -5.52 -8.53 4.07
C PHE A 84 -4.94 -8.78 2.67
N MET A 85 -3.73 -9.32 2.58
CA MET A 85 -3.11 -9.65 1.28
C MET A 85 -3.87 -10.75 0.54
N ARG A 86 -4.37 -11.77 1.26
CA ARG A 86 -5.18 -12.86 0.70
C ARG A 86 -6.55 -12.39 0.23
N GLU A 87 -7.22 -11.55 1.01
CA GLU A 87 -8.54 -10.98 0.66
C GLU A 87 -8.50 -10.17 -0.65
N GLN A 88 -7.36 -9.59 -0.97
CA GLN A 88 -7.16 -8.81 -2.19
C GLN A 88 -6.83 -9.66 -3.42
N GLU A 89 -7.00 -10.99 -3.36
CA GLU A 89 -6.72 -11.96 -4.44
C GLU A 89 -5.33 -11.83 -5.07
N LYS A 90 -4.41 -11.15 -4.40
CA LYS A 90 -2.99 -11.24 -4.69
C LYS A 90 -2.58 -12.59 -4.13
N ILE A 91 -2.76 -13.63 -4.94
CA ILE A 91 -2.10 -14.91 -4.73
C ILE A 91 -0.62 -14.56 -4.68
N MET A 92 -0.09 -14.51 -3.47
CA MET A 92 1.32 -14.27 -3.24
C MET A 92 2.00 -15.57 -3.67
N ASP A 93 2.92 -15.48 -4.62
CA ASP A 93 3.90 -16.56 -4.72
C ASP A 93 4.59 -16.69 -3.37
N ASP A 94 4.92 -17.92 -2.96
CA ASP A 94 5.70 -18.17 -1.74
C ASP A 94 7.08 -17.48 -1.76
N MET A 95 7.52 -17.03 -2.94
CA MET A 95 8.80 -16.37 -3.19
C MET A 95 8.70 -14.85 -3.00
N VAL A 96 9.35 -14.36 -1.94
CA VAL A 96 9.45 -12.93 -1.60
C VAL A 96 10.83 -12.40 -1.97
N LYS A 97 10.90 -11.16 -2.46
CA LYS A 97 12.18 -10.46 -2.65
C LYS A 97 12.54 -9.65 -1.41
N LEU A 98 13.75 -9.85 -0.90
CA LEU A 98 14.32 -9.05 0.19
C LEU A 98 15.37 -8.07 -0.37
N CYS A 99 15.30 -6.82 0.03
CA CYS A 99 16.30 -5.80 -0.30
C CYS A 99 16.77 -5.09 0.97
N PHE A 100 18.08 -4.90 1.09
CA PHE A 100 18.67 -4.00 2.08
C PHE A 100 18.63 -2.59 1.48
N GLU A 101 17.89 -1.66 2.10
CA GLU A 101 17.73 -0.31 1.56
C GLU A 101 18.76 0.64 2.15
N GLU A 102 18.85 0.68 3.47
CA GLU A 102 19.73 1.55 4.22
C GLU A 102 19.98 0.94 5.61
N PHE A 103 20.90 1.52 6.39
CA PHE A 103 21.20 1.04 7.73
C PHE A 103 19.93 0.94 8.59
N GLY A 104 19.67 -0.26 9.12
CA GLY A 104 18.50 -0.55 9.95
C GLY A 104 17.21 -0.80 9.18
N LYS A 105 17.22 -0.78 7.83
CA LYS A 105 16.01 -0.95 7.02
C LYS A 105 16.17 -2.04 5.96
N ILE A 106 15.31 -3.04 6.08
CA ILE A 106 15.09 -4.07 5.06
C ILE A 106 13.67 -3.91 4.49
N SER A 107 13.51 -4.16 3.20
CA SER A 107 12.19 -4.23 2.56
C SER A 107 11.92 -5.60 1.99
N LEU A 108 10.66 -6.02 2.15
CA LEU A 108 10.11 -7.25 1.57
C LEU A 108 9.13 -6.86 0.48
N ASN A 109 9.35 -7.38 -0.73
CA ASN A 109 8.49 -7.15 -1.87
C ASN A 109 7.86 -8.46 -2.33
N PHE A 110 6.54 -8.48 -2.24
CA PHE A 110 5.71 -9.62 -2.63
C PHE A 110 5.25 -9.43 -4.07
N ARG A 111 5.68 -10.33 -4.96
CA ARG A 111 5.25 -10.29 -6.36
C ARG A 111 3.83 -10.85 -6.48
N PRO A 112 2.94 -10.19 -7.26
CA PRO A 112 1.66 -10.79 -7.60
C PRO A 112 1.90 -11.98 -8.54
N HIS A 113 1.29 -13.13 -8.25
CA HIS A 113 1.30 -14.26 -9.17
C HIS A 113 0.55 -13.85 -10.45
N GLY A 114 1.25 -13.86 -11.57
CA GLY A 114 0.69 -13.61 -12.89
C GLY A 114 1.33 -14.56 -13.88
N ASN A 115 0.57 -15.55 -14.35
CA ASN A 115 0.91 -16.27 -15.57
C ASN A 115 1.22 -15.25 -16.67
N GLY A 116 2.36 -15.44 -17.32
CA GLY A 116 3.03 -14.45 -18.15
C GLY A 116 2.09 -13.63 -19.03
N ASN A 117 2.01 -12.34 -18.74
CA ASN A 117 1.94 -11.30 -19.75
C ASN A 117 2.59 -10.05 -19.17
N SER A 118 3.82 -9.83 -19.60
CA SER A 118 4.66 -8.68 -19.31
C SER A 118 3.98 -7.43 -19.89
N ILE A 119 3.10 -6.79 -19.11
CA ILE A 119 2.71 -5.42 -19.42
C ILE A 119 3.95 -4.57 -19.12
N ASN A 120 4.57 -4.08 -20.20
CA ASN A 120 5.61 -3.06 -20.19
C ASN A 120 5.17 -1.89 -19.31
N LYS A 121 5.61 -1.87 -18.06
CA LYS A 121 5.63 -0.64 -17.26
C LYS A 121 6.87 0.12 -17.68
N ASN A 122 6.67 0.98 -18.67
CA ASN A 122 7.60 2.07 -18.96
C ASN A 122 7.99 2.74 -17.64
N GLN A 123 9.30 2.89 -17.50
CA GLN A 123 9.97 3.53 -16.39
C GLN A 123 9.44 4.95 -16.25
N ASN A 124 8.64 5.20 -15.22
CA ASN A 124 8.47 6.50 -14.60
C ASN A 124 7.99 6.29 -13.16
N SER A 125 8.94 5.86 -12.33
CA SER A 125 8.84 5.99 -10.88
C SER A 125 10.06 6.78 -10.41
N GLN A 126 10.19 8.00 -10.94
CA GLN A 126 10.86 9.08 -10.25
C GLN A 126 9.80 10.04 -9.72
N ASN A 127 10.05 10.56 -8.51
CA ASN A 127 9.33 11.63 -7.83
C ASN A 127 7.96 11.32 -7.22
N VAL A 128 7.99 10.76 -6.01
CA VAL A 128 7.31 11.41 -4.88
C VAL A 128 8.31 11.51 -3.73
N GLN A 129 9.04 12.62 -3.71
CA GLN A 129 9.80 13.07 -2.55
C GLN A 129 8.83 13.28 -1.39
N ASN A 130 8.75 12.33 -0.45
CA ASN A 130 8.31 12.66 0.89
C ASN A 130 9.53 13.18 1.66
N ARG A 131 9.82 14.47 1.44
CA ARG A 131 10.44 15.33 2.44
C ARG A 131 9.54 15.27 3.67
N ASN A 132 10.06 14.72 4.78
CA ASN A 132 9.75 15.08 6.17
C ASN A 132 10.13 13.93 7.12
N ILE A 133 11.43 13.70 7.33
CA ILE A 133 11.98 13.36 8.66
C ILE A 133 13.34 14.05 8.74
N LEU A 134 13.29 15.36 8.99
CA LEU A 134 14.44 16.16 9.36
C LEU A 134 14.59 16.08 10.88
N LYS A 135 15.83 15.81 11.32
CA LYS A 135 16.43 16.22 12.61
C LYS A 135 16.10 15.43 13.87
N VAL A 136 16.51 14.16 13.96
CA VAL A 136 16.92 13.55 15.25
C VAL A 136 17.98 12.46 15.01
N SER A 137 19.22 12.82 14.69
CA SER A 137 20.37 11.88 14.83
C SER A 137 21.77 12.49 14.73
N GLU A 138 21.92 13.83 14.64
CA GLU A 138 23.25 14.45 14.69
C GLU A 138 23.86 14.54 16.11
N ASN A 139 23.19 14.04 17.16
CA ASN A 139 23.70 14.13 18.54
C ASN A 139 24.40 12.88 19.09
N ILE A 140 24.80 11.90 18.26
CA ILE A 140 25.49 10.67 18.74
C ILE A 140 26.96 10.60 18.28
N LYS A 141 27.59 11.72 17.91
CA LYS A 141 29.01 11.72 17.49
C LYS A 141 30.00 12.38 18.47
N GLU A 142 29.59 12.83 19.65
CA GLU A 142 30.52 13.51 20.58
C GLU A 142 30.91 12.72 21.85
N GLU A 143 30.31 11.57 22.17
CA GLU A 143 30.69 10.80 23.39
C GLU A 143 31.77 9.72 23.15
N GLY A 144 32.43 9.71 21.98
CA GLY A 144 33.43 8.70 21.63
C GLY A 144 34.89 9.00 21.96
N ASN A 145 35.22 10.12 22.62
CA ASN A 145 36.61 10.59 22.69
C ASN A 145 37.08 11.07 24.09
N ARG A 146 36.74 10.33 25.14
CA ARG A 146 37.32 10.50 26.49
C ARG A 146 37.57 9.16 27.20
N ILE A 147 38.42 8.31 26.64
CA ILE A 147 39.20 7.33 27.43
C ILE A 147 40.59 7.21 26.80
N LYS A 148 41.44 8.20 27.08
CA LYS A 148 42.90 8.07 27.07
C LYS A 148 43.44 9.09 28.06
N GLU A 149 43.70 8.62 29.28
CA GLU A 149 44.74 9.06 30.21
C GLU A 149 44.89 8.00 31.30
#